data_AF-A0A966M9D7-F1
#
_entry.id   AF-A0A966M9D7-F1
#
_cell.length_a   1.000
_cell.length_b   1.000
_cell.length_c   1.000
_cell.angle_alpha   90.00
_cell.angle_beta   90.00
_cell.angle_gamma   90.00
#
_symmetry.space_group_name_H-M   'P 1'
#
loop_
_entity.id
_entity.type
_entity.pdbx_description
1 polymer ?
#
loop_
_entity_poly.entity_id
_entity_poly.type
_entity_poly.pdbx_seq_one_letter_code
_entity_poly.pdbx_strand_id
1 'polypeptide(L)'
;MGFRFSQALIRWSKQYGRQGLPWQGHKDPYAIWVSEIMLQQTQVSTVIERYPLFMRQFPTVKALATADLDAVMALWSGLGYYSRARNLHRCAQEVMAKYAGKFPNTAEELETLPGIGRSTAGAIAAFAFEERAPILDANVKRVISRFFGITSDQQMNKTVQLLWEHAGAILPKSKSQMPLYTQALMDFGATWCTPKTAKCLSQDRSCPMMSEC
;
A
#
# COMPACT_ATOMS: atom_id res chain seq x y z
N MET A 1 -29.80 6.35 -7.86
CA MET A 1 -28.74 6.32 -6.81
C MET A 1 -27.41 6.18 -7.55
N GLY A 2 -26.55 7.20 -7.50
CA GLY A 2 -25.32 7.25 -8.32
C GLY A 2 -24.30 6.18 -7.95
N PHE A 3 -23.34 5.94 -8.86
CA PHE A 3 -22.26 4.96 -8.67
C PHE A 3 -21.43 5.25 -7.42
N ARG A 4 -21.06 4.18 -6.69
CA ARG A 4 -20.25 4.27 -5.47
C ARG A 4 -18.96 3.47 -5.65
N PHE A 5 -17.90 4.14 -6.07
CA PHE A 5 -16.60 3.54 -6.39
C PHE A 5 -16.08 2.58 -5.31
N SER A 6 -15.98 3.05 -4.06
CA SER A 6 -15.49 2.21 -2.94
C SER A 6 -16.34 0.97 -2.70
N GLN A 7 -17.67 1.06 -2.84
CA GLN A 7 -18.55 -0.09 -2.64
C GLN A 7 -18.46 -1.09 -3.80
N ALA A 8 -18.25 -0.62 -5.03
CA ALA A 8 -18.00 -1.49 -6.18
C ALA A 8 -16.70 -2.29 -5.99
N LEU A 9 -15.61 -1.64 -5.57
CA LEU A 9 -14.35 -2.33 -5.25
C LEU A 9 -14.48 -3.32 -4.10
N ILE A 10 -15.16 -2.94 -3.00
CA ILE A 10 -15.34 -3.82 -1.84
C ILE A 10 -16.15 -5.07 -2.23
N ARG A 11 -17.19 -4.94 -3.05
CA ARG A 11 -17.95 -6.11 -3.54
C ARG A 11 -17.10 -6.99 -4.44
N TRP A 12 -16.33 -6.37 -5.33
CA TRP A 12 -15.41 -7.08 -6.21
C TRP A 12 -14.35 -7.87 -5.43
N SER A 13 -13.73 -7.28 -4.41
CA SER A 13 -12.64 -7.92 -3.67
C SER A 13 -13.08 -9.14 -2.88
N LYS A 14 -14.33 -9.18 -2.41
CA LYS A 14 -14.91 -10.36 -1.75
C LYS A 14 -14.96 -11.59 -2.65
N GLN A 15 -15.04 -11.39 -3.97
CA GLN A 15 -15.16 -12.48 -4.94
C GLN A 15 -13.84 -12.77 -5.66
N TYR A 16 -13.05 -11.73 -5.94
CA TYR A 16 -11.87 -11.82 -6.82
C TYR A 16 -10.58 -11.24 -6.23
N GLY A 17 -10.63 -10.63 -5.04
CA GLY A 17 -9.46 -10.07 -4.38
C GLY A 17 -8.46 -11.16 -4.00
N ARG A 18 -7.17 -10.80 -3.91
CA ARG A 18 -6.14 -11.76 -3.53
C ARG A 18 -6.34 -12.19 -2.07
N GLN A 19 -6.11 -13.47 -1.79
CA GLN A 19 -6.19 -14.06 -0.45
C GLN A 19 -4.89 -14.78 -0.12
N GLY A 20 -4.61 -14.96 1.17
CA GLY A 20 -3.52 -15.81 1.64
C GLY A 20 -2.11 -15.20 1.54
N LEU A 21 -1.97 -13.89 1.34
CA LEU A 21 -0.66 -13.24 1.44
C LEU A 21 -0.21 -13.21 2.91
N PRO A 22 1.07 -13.46 3.24
CA PRO A 22 1.55 -13.55 4.63
C PRO A 22 1.32 -12.29 5.48
N TRP A 23 1.16 -11.12 4.87
CA TRP A 23 0.91 -9.84 5.55
C TRP A 23 -0.56 -9.39 5.48
N GLN A 24 -1.43 -10.09 4.75
CA GLN A 24 -2.85 -9.74 4.68
C GLN A 24 -3.55 -10.01 6.00
N GLY A 25 -4.46 -9.12 6.40
CA GLY A 25 -5.26 -9.27 7.63
C GLY A 25 -4.52 -8.95 8.92
N HIS A 26 -3.22 -8.62 8.87
CA HIS A 26 -2.50 -8.09 10.01
C HIS A 26 -3.03 -6.71 10.39
N LYS A 27 -3.12 -6.44 11.70
CA LYS A 27 -3.40 -5.11 12.27
C LYS A 27 -2.18 -4.49 12.95
N ASP A 28 -1.09 -5.25 13.08
CA ASP A 28 0.15 -4.75 13.65
C ASP A 28 0.81 -3.77 12.66
N PRO A 29 0.96 -2.48 13.02
CA PRO A 29 1.58 -1.49 12.15
C PRO A 29 3.02 -1.84 11.77
N TYR A 30 3.77 -2.55 12.63
CA TYR A 30 5.12 -3.00 12.31
C TYR A 30 5.12 -4.01 11.15
N ALA A 31 4.31 -5.08 11.28
CA ALA A 31 4.15 -6.10 10.26
C ALA A 31 3.67 -5.52 8.92
N ILE A 32 2.70 -4.61 8.94
CA ILE A 32 2.18 -3.91 7.75
C ILE A 32 3.29 -3.08 7.10
N TRP A 33 3.95 -2.22 7.88
CA TRP A 33 5.01 -1.34 7.39
C TRP A 33 6.15 -2.11 6.72
N VAL A 34 6.63 -3.21 7.33
CA VAL A 34 7.68 -4.04 6.73
C VAL A 34 7.23 -4.58 5.37
N SER A 35 5.99 -5.07 5.26
CA SER A 35 5.46 -5.60 3.99
C SER A 35 5.35 -4.50 2.92
N GLU A 36 4.88 -3.31 3.29
CA GLU A 36 4.76 -2.17 2.38
C GLU A 36 6.13 -1.73 1.85
N ILE A 37 7.14 -1.63 2.71
CA ILE A 37 8.50 -1.26 2.25
C ILE A 37 9.08 -2.36 1.35
N MET A 38 8.87 -3.64 1.67
CA MET A 38 9.34 -4.74 0.82
C MET A 38 8.68 -4.75 -0.55
N LEU A 39 7.37 -4.46 -0.64
CA LEU A 39 6.60 -4.46 -1.88
C LEU A 39 6.93 -3.29 -2.83
N GLN A 40 7.63 -2.25 -2.34
CA GLN A 40 8.11 -1.17 -3.20
C GLN A 40 9.15 -1.67 -4.20
N GLN A 41 8.83 -1.67 -5.50
CA GLN A 41 9.80 -2.06 -6.56
C GLN A 41 10.32 -3.51 -6.42
N THR A 42 9.57 -4.39 -5.74
CA THR A 42 9.87 -5.83 -5.66
C THR A 42 8.61 -6.63 -6.00
N GLN A 43 8.77 -7.75 -6.71
CA GLN A 43 7.64 -8.60 -7.07
C GLN A 43 7.03 -9.29 -5.83
N VAL A 44 5.71 -9.43 -5.84
CA VAL A 44 4.94 -10.05 -4.74
C VAL A 44 5.44 -11.46 -4.43
N SER A 45 5.76 -12.26 -5.45
CA SER A 45 6.30 -13.63 -5.29
C SER A 45 7.59 -13.65 -4.47
N THR A 46 8.53 -12.75 -4.78
CA THR A 46 9.78 -12.61 -4.00
C THR A 46 9.49 -12.18 -2.56
N VAL A 47 8.55 -11.25 -2.35
CA VAL A 47 8.22 -10.80 -0.99
C VAL A 47 7.52 -11.91 -0.19
N ILE A 48 6.69 -12.76 -0.80
CA ILE A 48 6.07 -13.92 -0.14
C ILE A 48 7.13 -14.85 0.47
N GLU A 49 8.25 -15.07 -0.23
CA GLU A 49 9.35 -15.92 0.25
C GLU A 49 10.19 -15.23 1.34
N ARG A 50 10.42 -13.93 1.22
CA ARG A 50 11.36 -13.19 2.06
C ARG A 50 10.75 -12.64 3.35
N TYR A 51 9.50 -12.21 3.30
CA TYR A 51 8.82 -11.59 4.43
C TYR A 51 8.78 -12.48 5.69
N PRO A 52 8.40 -13.78 5.61
CA PRO A 52 8.37 -14.63 6.80
C PRO A 52 9.75 -14.81 7.45
N LEU A 53 10.82 -14.88 6.65
CA LEU A 53 12.19 -15.00 7.16
C LEU A 53 12.61 -13.74 7.93
N PHE A 54 12.29 -12.57 7.38
CA PHE A 54 12.57 -11.29 8.01
C PHE A 54 11.80 -11.11 9.33
N MET A 55 10.48 -11.39 9.32
CA MET A 55 9.64 -11.29 10.52
C MET A 55 10.01 -12.32 11.59
N ARG A 56 10.56 -13.48 11.21
CA ARG A 56 11.07 -14.46 12.17
C ARG A 56 12.34 -13.96 12.87
N GLN A 57 13.25 -13.33 12.14
CA GLN A 57 14.48 -12.79 12.72
C GLN A 57 14.21 -11.52 13.54
N PHE A 58 13.34 -10.65 13.02
CA PHE A 58 12.98 -9.37 13.62
C PHE A 58 11.46 -9.36 13.88
N PRO A 59 10.98 -9.99 14.95
CA PRO A 59 9.54 -10.10 15.21
C PRO A 59 8.90 -8.81 15.71
N THR A 60 9.70 -7.81 16.09
CA THR A 60 9.22 -6.52 16.62
C THR A 60 10.07 -5.38 16.10
N VAL A 61 9.52 -4.16 16.13
CA VAL A 61 10.29 -2.94 15.81
C VAL A 61 11.51 -2.77 16.72
N LYS A 62 11.42 -3.19 17.99
CA LYS A 62 12.55 -3.19 18.92
C LYS A 62 13.67 -4.13 18.44
N ALA A 63 13.32 -5.36 18.07
CA ALA A 63 14.30 -6.33 17.57
C ALA A 63 14.99 -5.83 16.30
N LEU A 64 14.24 -5.19 15.39
CA LEU A 64 14.81 -4.57 14.19
C LEU A 64 15.72 -3.38 14.53
N ALA A 65 15.30 -2.51 15.45
CA ALA A 65 16.03 -1.28 15.81
C ALA A 65 17.36 -1.55 16.53
N THR A 66 17.45 -2.66 17.27
CA THR A 66 18.67 -3.05 18.00
C THR A 66 19.57 -3.98 17.20
N ALA A 67 19.18 -4.36 15.98
CA ALA A 67 19.97 -5.27 15.16
C ALA A 67 21.18 -4.56 14.54
N ASP A 68 22.24 -5.30 14.29
CA ASP A 68 23.34 -4.80 13.45
C ASP A 68 22.82 -4.56 12.03
N LEU A 69 23.22 -3.43 11.43
CA LEU A 69 22.81 -3.08 10.08
C LEU A 69 23.19 -4.19 9.07
N ASP A 70 24.34 -4.84 9.26
CA ASP A 70 24.78 -5.94 8.39
C ASP A 70 23.84 -7.14 8.43
N ALA A 71 23.26 -7.47 9.60
CA ALA A 71 22.26 -8.53 9.71
C ALA A 71 20.96 -8.17 8.97
N VAL A 72 20.53 -6.91 9.06
CA VAL A 72 19.38 -6.39 8.29
C VAL A 72 19.66 -6.47 6.79
N MET A 73 20.85 -6.04 6.36
CA MET A 73 21.28 -6.05 4.96
C MET A 73 21.40 -7.47 4.40
N ALA A 74 21.89 -8.42 5.20
CA ALA A 74 21.99 -9.83 4.82
C ALA A 74 20.62 -10.43 4.50
N LEU A 75 19.62 -10.17 5.36
CA LEU A 75 18.24 -10.62 5.12
C LEU A 75 17.53 -9.86 3.98
N TRP A 76 17.96 -8.63 3.69
CA TRP A 76 17.46 -7.86 2.56
C TRP A 76 18.04 -8.29 1.20
N SER A 77 19.09 -9.11 1.20
CA SER A 77 19.74 -9.57 -0.02
C SER A 77 18.75 -10.24 -0.98
N GLY A 78 18.75 -9.76 -2.23
CA GLY A 78 17.81 -10.21 -3.27
C GLY A 78 16.53 -9.39 -3.41
N LEU A 79 16.20 -8.49 -2.48
CA LEU A 79 15.05 -7.58 -2.62
C LEU A 79 15.37 -6.33 -3.47
N GLY A 80 16.65 -6.01 -3.65
CA GLY A 80 17.11 -4.83 -4.40
C GLY A 80 16.86 -3.50 -3.66
N TYR A 81 17.32 -2.39 -4.25
CA TYR A 81 17.15 -1.03 -3.71
C TYR A 81 17.50 -0.91 -2.22
N TYR A 82 18.76 -1.22 -1.86
CA TYR A 82 19.25 -1.29 -0.48
C TYR A 82 19.11 0.00 0.35
N SER A 83 18.86 1.15 -0.28
CA SER A 83 18.46 2.36 0.44
C SER A 83 17.17 2.16 1.25
N ARG A 84 16.25 1.30 0.78
CA ARG A 84 15.05 0.92 1.54
C ARG A 84 15.40 0.19 2.84
N ALA A 85 16.32 -0.76 2.81
CA ALA A 85 16.76 -1.49 4.01
C ALA A 85 17.39 -0.55 5.06
N ARG A 86 18.26 0.37 4.60
CA ARG A 86 18.88 1.37 5.47
C ARG A 86 17.84 2.31 6.07
N ASN A 87 16.88 2.78 5.28
CA ASN A 87 15.79 3.62 5.76
C ASN A 87 14.86 2.86 6.71
N LEU A 88 14.55 1.59 6.42
CA LEU A 88 13.77 0.71 7.28
C LEU A 88 14.43 0.60 8.65
N HIS A 89 15.72 0.30 8.69
CA HIS A 89 16.45 0.18 9.96
C HIS A 89 16.48 1.50 10.74
N ARG A 90 16.83 2.61 10.07
CA ARG A 90 16.83 3.95 10.68
C ARG A 90 15.44 4.36 11.20
N CYS A 91 14.38 4.05 10.45
CA CYS A 91 13.00 4.30 10.87
C CYS A 91 12.64 3.48 12.10
N ALA A 92 13.05 2.20 12.19
CA ALA A 92 12.82 1.40 13.40
C ALA A 92 13.47 2.04 14.64
N GLN A 93 14.70 2.55 14.49
CA GLN A 93 15.41 3.27 15.55
C GLN A 93 14.68 4.56 15.94
N GLU A 94 14.16 5.30 14.96
CA GLU A 94 13.41 6.52 15.20
C GLU A 94 12.07 6.27 15.89
N VAL A 95 11.35 5.20 15.53
CA VAL A 95 10.13 4.77 16.20
C VAL A 95 10.40 4.40 17.66
N MET A 96 11.53 3.73 17.94
CA MET A 96 11.95 3.45 19.31
C MET A 96 12.28 4.73 20.08
N ALA A 97 13.04 5.64 19.50
CA ALA A 97 13.53 6.85 20.16
C ALA A 97 12.42 7.90 20.40
N LYS A 98 11.57 8.17 19.41
CA LYS A 98 10.56 9.23 19.46
C LYS A 98 9.20 8.75 19.99
N TYR A 99 8.87 7.48 19.74
CA TYR A 99 7.53 6.95 20.02
C TYR A 99 7.53 5.71 20.92
N ALA A 100 8.65 5.45 21.62
CA ALA A 100 8.81 4.33 22.56
C ALA A 100 8.40 2.95 21.96
N GLY A 101 8.66 2.76 20.67
CA GLY A 101 8.36 1.51 19.96
C GLY A 101 6.91 1.37 19.49
N LYS A 102 6.08 2.40 19.63
CA LYS A 102 4.70 2.43 19.11
C LYS A 102 4.67 3.28 17.85
N PHE A 103 4.24 2.71 16.73
CA PHE A 103 4.03 3.52 15.52
C PHE A 103 2.97 4.60 15.78
N PRO A 104 3.16 5.84 15.28
CA PRO A 104 2.12 6.84 15.32
C PRO A 104 0.90 6.37 14.50
N ASN A 105 -0.28 6.85 14.87
CA ASN A 105 -1.54 6.32 14.36
C ASN A 105 -2.20 7.16 13.28
N THR A 106 -1.54 8.25 12.85
CA THR A 106 -2.01 9.11 11.76
C THR A 106 -1.07 9.03 10.55
N ALA A 107 -1.63 9.13 9.35
CA ALA A 107 -0.85 9.17 8.11
C ALA A 107 0.11 10.37 8.09
N GLU A 108 -0.30 11.51 8.66
CA GLU A 108 0.54 12.71 8.76
C GLU A 108 1.80 12.46 9.59
N GLU A 109 1.67 11.89 10.79
CA GLU A 109 2.84 11.56 11.62
C GLU A 109 3.68 10.43 11.02
N LEU A 110 3.04 9.42 10.42
CA LEU A 110 3.75 8.31 9.76
C LEU A 110 4.62 8.80 8.60
N GLU A 111 4.17 9.80 7.83
CA GLU A 111 4.92 10.38 6.71
C GLU A 111 6.19 11.11 7.16
N THR A 112 6.30 11.50 8.44
CA THR A 112 7.52 12.12 8.98
C THR A 112 8.67 11.12 9.16
N LEU A 113 8.38 9.81 9.16
CA LEU A 113 9.36 8.77 9.45
C LEU A 113 10.24 8.43 8.22
N PRO A 114 11.52 8.07 8.42
CA PRO A 114 12.44 7.79 7.34
C PRO A 114 11.97 6.71 6.36
N GLY A 115 11.89 7.06 5.07
CA GLY A 115 11.51 6.11 4.02
C GLY A 115 10.01 5.80 3.95
N ILE A 116 9.18 6.47 4.75
CA ILE A 116 7.72 6.44 4.62
C ILE A 116 7.28 7.69 3.87
N GLY A 117 6.86 7.52 2.61
CA GLY A 117 6.23 8.60 1.84
C GLY A 117 4.71 8.61 2.03
N ARG A 118 4.04 9.70 1.60
CA ARG A 118 2.58 9.91 1.69
C ARG A 118 1.71 8.69 1.43
N SER A 119 1.95 7.96 0.33
CA SER A 119 1.14 6.79 -0.01
C SER A 119 1.37 5.61 0.93
N THR A 120 2.61 5.41 1.40
CA THR A 120 2.94 4.35 2.36
C THR A 120 2.39 4.68 3.74
N ALA A 121 2.47 5.94 4.15
CA ALA A 121 1.83 6.42 5.37
C ALA A 121 0.32 6.19 5.34
N GLY A 122 -0.35 6.56 4.23
CA GLY A 122 -1.77 6.30 4.05
C GLY A 122 -2.15 4.82 4.06
N ALA A 123 -1.31 3.95 3.49
CA ALA A 123 -1.52 2.51 3.53
C ALA A 123 -1.44 1.96 4.96
N ILE A 124 -0.36 2.28 5.69
CA ILE A 124 -0.18 1.85 7.08
C ILE A 124 -1.34 2.36 7.94
N ALA A 125 -1.70 3.64 7.80
CA ALA A 125 -2.78 4.25 8.56
C ALA A 125 -4.15 3.61 8.29
N ALA A 126 -4.46 3.34 7.03
CA ALA A 126 -5.70 2.67 6.63
C ALA A 126 -5.77 1.23 7.13
N PHE A 127 -4.66 0.47 7.08
CA PHE A 127 -4.64 -0.94 7.48
C PHE A 127 -4.58 -1.14 9.00
N ALA A 128 -3.70 -0.42 9.70
CA ALA A 128 -3.47 -0.60 11.13
C ALA A 128 -4.48 0.16 12.00
N PHE A 129 -4.91 1.35 11.55
CA PHE A 129 -5.68 2.29 12.37
C PHE A 129 -7.04 2.67 11.78
N GLU A 130 -7.41 2.06 10.64
CA GLU A 130 -8.66 2.32 9.91
C GLU A 130 -8.81 3.80 9.50
N GLU A 131 -7.72 4.57 9.48
CA GLU A 131 -7.79 5.99 9.12
C GLU A 131 -8.28 6.13 7.67
N ARG A 132 -9.13 7.14 7.41
CA ARG A 132 -9.58 7.49 6.06
C ARG A 132 -8.48 8.23 5.28
N ALA A 133 -7.34 7.57 5.10
CA ALA A 133 -6.19 8.08 4.37
C ALA A 133 -6.14 7.49 2.94
N PRO A 134 -5.97 8.30 1.88
CA PRO A 134 -5.81 7.81 0.52
C PRO A 134 -4.41 7.22 0.28
N ILE A 135 -4.33 6.35 -0.72
CA ILE A 135 -3.07 5.84 -1.28
C ILE A 135 -2.95 6.26 -2.75
N LEU A 136 -1.73 6.35 -3.28
CA LEU A 136 -1.49 6.74 -4.67
C LEU A 136 -0.18 6.17 -5.24
N ASP A 137 -0.06 4.84 -5.20
CA ASP A 137 1.03 4.13 -5.90
C ASP A 137 0.81 4.12 -7.43
N ALA A 138 1.74 3.53 -8.20
CA ALA A 138 1.63 3.47 -9.66
C ALA A 138 0.40 2.70 -10.15
N ASN A 139 -0.11 1.74 -9.38
CA ASN A 139 -1.32 0.99 -9.73
C ASN A 139 -2.57 1.84 -9.53
N VAL A 140 -2.66 2.53 -8.39
CA VAL A 140 -3.77 3.40 -8.04
C VAL A 140 -3.82 4.62 -8.96
N LYS A 141 -2.68 5.24 -9.28
CA LYS A 141 -2.62 6.33 -10.28
C LYS A 141 -3.26 5.91 -11.59
N ARG A 142 -2.93 4.73 -12.11
CA ARG A 142 -3.51 4.20 -13.35
C ARG A 142 -5.02 3.97 -13.24
N VAL A 143 -5.50 3.39 -12.14
CA VAL A 143 -6.94 3.18 -11.91
C VAL A 143 -7.68 4.51 -11.90
N ILE A 144 -7.22 5.47 -11.11
CA ILE A 144 -7.85 6.79 -10.96
C ILE A 144 -7.78 7.58 -12.27
N SER A 145 -6.63 7.60 -12.94
CA SER A 145 -6.49 8.31 -14.22
C SER A 145 -7.45 7.77 -15.28
N ARG A 146 -7.60 6.45 -15.38
CA ARG A 146 -8.53 5.85 -16.33
C ARG A 146 -9.98 6.15 -15.97
N PHE A 147 -10.35 5.95 -14.70
CA PHE A 147 -11.73 6.15 -14.23
C PHE A 147 -12.22 7.59 -14.36
N PHE A 148 -11.34 8.58 -14.14
CA PHE A 148 -11.70 9.99 -14.23
C PHE A 148 -11.29 10.65 -15.56
N GLY A 149 -10.82 9.88 -16.55
CA GLY A 149 -10.41 10.42 -17.85
C GLY A 149 -9.23 11.41 -17.79
N ILE A 150 -8.33 11.27 -16.82
CA ILE A 150 -7.17 12.15 -16.64
C ILE A 150 -6.05 11.71 -17.60
N THR A 151 -5.87 12.47 -18.68
CA THR A 151 -4.89 12.20 -19.74
C THR A 151 -3.61 13.04 -19.66
N SER A 152 -3.55 13.99 -18.73
CA SER A 152 -2.36 14.83 -18.53
C SER A 152 -1.18 14.03 -17.98
N ASP A 153 0.03 14.56 -18.19
CA ASP A 153 1.26 13.92 -17.71
C ASP A 153 1.24 13.77 -16.18
N GLN A 154 1.38 12.52 -15.72
CA GLN A 154 1.35 12.13 -14.31
C GLN A 154 2.62 12.52 -13.53
N GLN A 155 3.62 13.08 -14.20
CA GLN A 155 4.80 13.69 -13.57
C GLN A 155 4.57 15.17 -13.22
N MET A 156 3.58 15.83 -13.82
CA MET A 156 3.26 17.23 -13.50
C MET A 156 2.65 17.33 -12.11
N ASN A 157 3.17 18.25 -11.29
CA ASN A 157 2.67 18.50 -9.93
C ASN A 157 1.16 18.72 -9.87
N LYS A 158 0.60 19.48 -10.84
CA LYS A 158 -0.85 19.72 -10.95
C LYS A 158 -1.63 18.42 -11.16
N THR A 159 -1.17 17.53 -12.04
CA THR A 159 -1.80 16.22 -12.26
C THR A 159 -1.71 15.34 -11.01
N VAL A 160 -0.55 15.31 -10.34
CA VAL A 160 -0.38 14.54 -9.11
C VAL A 160 -1.30 15.04 -8.01
N GLN A 161 -1.46 16.35 -7.86
CA GLN A 161 -2.40 16.95 -6.90
C GLN A 161 -3.84 16.54 -7.22
N LEU A 162 -4.28 16.66 -8.48
CA LEU A 162 -5.61 16.24 -8.90
C LEU A 162 -5.86 14.75 -8.61
N LEU A 163 -4.88 13.88 -8.85
CA LEU A 163 -4.98 12.45 -8.53
C LEU A 163 -5.14 12.20 -7.03
N TRP A 164 -4.47 12.96 -6.17
CA TRP A 164 -4.66 12.89 -4.72
C TRP A 164 -6.05 13.35 -4.29
N GLU A 165 -6.58 14.42 -4.88
CA GLU A 165 -7.94 14.91 -4.64
C GLU A 165 -8.97 13.84 -4.99
N HIS A 166 -8.85 13.23 -6.18
CA HIS A 166 -9.71 12.11 -6.57
C HIS A 166 -9.55 10.91 -5.65
N ALA A 167 -8.33 10.53 -5.27
CA ALA A 167 -8.07 9.43 -4.35
C ALA A 167 -8.76 9.63 -2.99
N GLY A 168 -8.78 10.88 -2.48
CA GLY A 168 -9.52 11.26 -1.27
C GLY A 168 -11.03 11.22 -1.44
N ALA A 169 -11.54 11.66 -2.60
CA ALA A 169 -12.98 11.73 -2.87
C ALA A 169 -13.66 10.35 -2.99
N ILE A 170 -12.92 9.32 -3.43
CA ILE A 170 -13.45 7.96 -3.61
C ILE A 170 -13.42 7.08 -2.36
N LEU A 171 -12.84 7.56 -1.26
CA LEU A 171 -12.73 6.81 -0.01
C LEU A 171 -14.11 6.37 0.52
N PRO A 172 -14.23 5.19 1.15
CA PRO A 172 -15.45 4.79 1.82
C PRO A 172 -15.82 5.78 2.93
N LYS A 173 -17.13 5.92 3.19
CA LYS A 173 -17.61 6.78 4.30
C LYS A 173 -17.29 6.19 5.67
N SER A 174 -17.39 4.86 5.81
CA SER A 174 -17.09 4.17 7.06
C SER A 174 -15.60 3.88 7.18
N LYS A 175 -14.99 4.29 8.30
CA LYS A 175 -13.57 4.02 8.59
C LYS A 175 -13.25 2.52 8.65
N SER A 176 -14.17 1.70 9.16
CA SER A 176 -14.00 0.25 9.25
C SER A 176 -13.90 -0.46 7.91
N GLN A 177 -14.26 0.21 6.81
CA GLN A 177 -14.11 -0.32 5.45
C GLN A 177 -12.75 0.00 4.84
N MET A 178 -11.94 0.86 5.46
CA MET A 178 -10.66 1.32 4.92
C MET A 178 -9.69 0.17 4.64
N PRO A 179 -9.42 -0.78 5.55
CA PRO A 179 -8.50 -1.89 5.26
C PRO A 179 -8.91 -2.67 4.01
N LEU A 180 -10.18 -3.06 3.93
CA LEU A 180 -10.68 -3.85 2.80
C LEU A 180 -10.69 -3.06 1.49
N TYR A 181 -11.06 -1.78 1.53
CA TYR A 181 -11.05 -0.89 0.38
C TYR A 181 -9.62 -0.65 -0.14
N THR A 182 -8.67 -0.34 0.75
CA THR A 182 -7.28 -0.06 0.39
C THR A 182 -6.64 -1.28 -0.27
N GLN A 183 -6.80 -2.47 0.31
CA GLN A 183 -6.34 -3.72 -0.33
C GLN A 183 -7.03 -3.95 -1.68
N ALA A 184 -8.35 -3.75 -1.76
CA ALA A 184 -9.11 -3.94 -2.99
C ALA A 184 -8.62 -3.02 -4.11
N LEU A 185 -8.32 -1.76 -3.80
CA LEU A 185 -7.82 -0.80 -4.78
C LEU A 185 -6.43 -1.20 -5.31
N MET A 186 -5.52 -1.60 -4.43
CA MET A 186 -4.20 -2.11 -4.80
C MET A 186 -4.31 -3.36 -5.69
N ASP A 187 -5.12 -4.34 -5.27
CA ASP A 187 -5.34 -5.58 -6.00
C ASP A 187 -5.97 -5.34 -7.36
N PHE A 188 -6.97 -4.46 -7.42
CA PHE A 188 -7.69 -4.13 -8.63
C PHE A 188 -6.74 -3.52 -9.67
N GLY A 189 -5.90 -2.57 -9.26
CA GLY A 189 -4.87 -2.02 -10.13
C GLY A 189 -3.87 -3.07 -10.59
N ALA A 190 -3.41 -3.94 -9.68
CA ALA A 190 -2.41 -4.96 -9.99
C ALA A 190 -2.93 -6.07 -10.93
N THR A 191 -4.22 -6.43 -10.85
CA THR A 191 -4.73 -7.66 -11.48
C THR A 191 -5.81 -7.43 -12.53
N TRP A 192 -6.62 -6.37 -12.43
CA TRP A 192 -7.76 -6.13 -13.32
C TRP A 192 -7.58 -4.90 -14.20
N CYS A 193 -7.20 -3.77 -13.62
CA CYS A 193 -6.86 -2.56 -14.36
C CYS A 193 -5.36 -2.54 -14.68
N THR A 194 -4.86 -3.54 -15.40
CA THR A 194 -3.43 -3.69 -15.69
C THR A 194 -2.94 -2.72 -16.76
N PRO A 195 -1.62 -2.44 -16.87
CA PRO A 195 -1.09 -1.53 -17.90
C PRO A 195 -1.36 -1.98 -19.32
N LYS A 196 -1.17 -3.28 -19.62
CA LYS A 196 -1.29 -3.86 -20.97
C LYS A 196 -2.75 -4.07 -21.38
N THR A 197 -3.40 -5.06 -20.79
CA THR A 197 -4.77 -5.44 -21.15
C THR A 197 -5.63 -5.43 -19.88
N ALA A 198 -6.33 -4.31 -19.66
CA ALA A 198 -7.30 -4.22 -18.58
C ALA A 198 -8.48 -5.18 -18.83
N LYS A 199 -9.12 -5.66 -17.76
CA LYS A 199 -10.21 -6.64 -17.81
C LYS A 199 -11.43 -6.15 -18.61
N CYS A 200 -11.70 -4.84 -18.64
CA CYS A 200 -12.73 -4.25 -19.50
C CYS A 200 -12.40 -4.30 -21.00
N LEU A 201 -11.13 -4.44 -21.37
CA LEU A 201 -10.66 -4.56 -22.75
C LEU A 201 -10.40 -6.02 -23.15
N SER A 202 -10.51 -6.97 -22.21
CA SER A 202 -10.42 -8.39 -22.51
C SER A 202 -11.76 -8.94 -22.98
N GLN A 203 -11.78 -10.20 -23.43
CA GLN A 203 -13.00 -10.87 -23.90
C GLN A 203 -14.08 -11.01 -22.80
N ASP A 204 -13.66 -11.13 -21.55
CA ASP A 204 -14.55 -11.36 -20.39
C ASP A 204 -15.31 -10.08 -19.98
N ARG A 205 -14.78 -8.88 -20.28
CA ARG A 205 -15.38 -7.55 -19.98
C ARG A 205 -16.01 -7.38 -18.59
N SER A 206 -15.57 -8.17 -17.61
CA SER A 206 -16.21 -8.29 -16.29
C SER A 206 -15.93 -7.12 -15.32
N CYS A 207 -15.25 -6.07 -15.77
CA CYS A 207 -14.78 -4.98 -14.92
C CYS A 207 -15.97 -4.23 -14.25
N PRO A 208 -16.04 -4.16 -12.90
CA PRO A 208 -17.16 -3.55 -12.18
C PRO A 208 -17.22 -2.02 -12.33
N MET A 209 -16.18 -1.41 -12.90
CA MET A 209 -16.10 0.04 -13.15
C MET A 209 -16.55 0.41 -14.57
N MET A 210 -16.75 -0.56 -15.46
CA MET A 210 -16.82 -0.33 -16.91
C MET A 210 -17.95 0.61 -17.36
N SER A 211 -19.11 0.58 -16.70
CA SER A 211 -20.24 1.43 -17.09
C SER A 211 -20.07 2.91 -16.76
N GLU A 212 -19.07 3.25 -15.93
CA GLU A 212 -18.87 4.59 -15.34
C GLU A 212 -17.44 5.11 -15.59
N CYS A 213 -16.61 4.34 -16.31
CA CYS A 213 -15.19 4.59 -16.56
C CYS A 213 -14.95 4.95 -18.03
#